data_AF-A0A3Q2E6A7-F1
#
_entry.id   AF-A0A3Q2E6A7-F1
#
_cell.length_a   1.000
_cell.length_b   1.000
_cell.length_c   1.000
_cell.angle_alpha   90.00
_cell.angle_beta   90.00
_cell.angle_gamma   90.00
#
_symmetry.space_group_name_H-M   'P 1'
#
loop_
_entity.id
_entity.type
_entity.pdbx_description
1 polymer ?
#
loop_
_entity_poly.entity_id
_entity_poly.type
_entity_poly.pdbx_seq_one_letter_code
_entity_poly.pdbx_strand_id
1 'polypeptide(L)'
;LSLQVIMEVVVLLLLSAVAQLVGSAPSPNLSAEALRLDLKRVIDGVQKFNKSFANEYFVEDVSDLVDAGCKVRRIFCHHLNILHKHEKFEHSKDNEALVNILKHVLNKLNVNCTEFVKTSKPSVTKPIPVLLENLKVCSQKRNTCLPGNC
;
A
#
# COMPACT_ATOMS: atom_id res chain seq x y z
N LEU A 1 45.13 42.20 26.04
CA LEU A 1 44.42 41.15 25.28
C LEU A 1 45.35 40.75 24.12
N SER A 2 46.15 39.72 24.34
CA SER A 2 47.30 39.39 23.47
C SER A 2 46.83 38.81 22.13
N LEU A 3 47.53 39.13 21.02
CA LEU A 3 47.29 38.60 19.67
C LEU A 3 47.11 37.06 19.64
N GLN A 4 47.70 36.37 20.63
CA GLN A 4 47.64 34.94 20.83
C GLN A 4 46.22 34.41 21.13
N VAL A 5 45.37 35.19 21.81
CA VAL A 5 43.97 34.81 22.09
C VAL A 5 43.10 34.95 20.84
N ILE A 6 43.40 35.91 19.97
CA ILE A 6 42.63 36.17 18.74
C ILE A 6 42.84 35.04 17.73
N MET A 7 44.05 34.50 17.62
CA MET A 7 44.38 33.43 16.67
C MET A 7 43.70 32.10 17.02
N GLU A 8 43.57 31.75 18.31
CA GLU A 8 42.88 30.51 18.71
C GLU A 8 41.37 30.57 18.45
N VAL A 9 40.74 31.72 18.66
CA VAL A 9 39.30 31.90 18.39
C VAL A 9 39.02 31.84 16.89
N VAL A 10 39.90 32.37 16.05
CA VAL A 10 39.73 32.33 14.57
C VAL A 10 39.95 30.92 14.02
N VAL A 11 40.87 30.13 14.57
CA VAL A 11 41.09 28.73 14.15
C VAL A 11 39.92 27.83 14.56
N LEU A 12 39.30 28.08 15.72
CA LEU A 12 38.12 27.32 16.16
C LEU A 12 36.84 27.64 15.35
N LEU A 13 36.72 28.85 14.81
CA LEU A 13 35.57 29.25 13.98
C LEU A 13 35.62 28.73 12.53
N LEU A 14 36.77 28.23 12.06
CA LEU A 14 36.94 27.72 10.70
C LEU A 14 36.69 26.21 10.54
N LEU A 15 36.44 25.48 11.63
CA LEU A 15 36.14 24.04 11.60
C LEU A 15 34.64 23.71 11.55
N SER A 16 33.74 24.70 11.56
CA SER A 16 32.28 24.46 11.60
C SER A 16 31.58 24.45 10.23
N ALA A 17 32.32 24.32 9.13
CA ALA A 17 31.75 24.50 7.78
C ALA A 17 32.01 23.34 6.81
N VAL A 18 32.12 22.08 7.26
CA VAL A 18 32.10 20.94 6.34
C VAL A 18 31.44 19.70 6.98
N ALA A 19 30.13 19.76 7.23
CA ALA A 19 29.33 18.55 7.48
C ALA A 19 27.91 18.61 6.88
N GLN A 20 27.61 19.62 6.06
CA GLN A 20 26.39 19.63 5.22
C GLN A 20 26.72 19.17 3.80
N LEU A 21 27.39 18.03 3.69
CA LEU A 21 27.42 17.25 2.45
C LEU A 21 26.92 15.83 2.74
N VAL A 22 25.91 15.71 3.60
CA VAL A 22 25.03 14.55 3.53
C VAL A 22 24.19 14.78 2.30
N GLY A 23 24.63 14.19 1.18
CA GLY A 23 23.87 14.16 -0.05
C GLY A 23 22.41 13.88 0.28
N SER A 24 21.53 14.64 -0.36
CA SER A 24 20.09 14.47 -0.29
C SER A 24 19.75 13.04 -0.66
N ALA A 25 19.79 12.13 0.31
CA ALA A 25 19.12 10.86 0.20
C ALA A 25 17.65 11.23 -0.10
N PRO A 26 17.03 10.67 -1.16
CA PRO A 26 15.63 10.93 -1.42
C PRO A 26 14.88 10.62 -0.13
N SER A 27 14.25 11.65 0.43
CA SER A 27 13.60 11.55 1.74
C SER A 27 12.67 10.34 1.71
N PRO A 28 12.88 9.29 2.53
CA PRO A 28 12.07 8.06 2.48
C PRO A 28 10.59 8.36 2.77
N ASN A 29 10.31 9.52 3.35
CA ASN A 29 8.98 10.03 3.65
C ASN A 29 8.14 10.32 2.41
N LEU A 30 8.73 10.69 1.26
CA LEU A 30 7.95 10.97 0.05
C LEU A 30 7.33 9.69 -0.53
N SER A 31 8.02 8.54 -0.39
CA SER A 31 7.53 7.23 -0.82
C SER A 31 6.47 6.68 0.14
N ALA A 32 6.72 6.77 1.45
CA ALA A 32 5.79 6.29 2.47
C ALA A 32 4.48 7.08 2.50
N GLU A 33 4.53 8.40 2.43
CA GLU A 33 3.33 9.25 2.43
C GLU A 33 2.49 9.04 1.17
N ALA A 34 3.15 8.94 0.01
CA ALA A 34 2.46 8.65 -1.25
C ALA A 34 1.78 7.26 -1.23
N LEU A 35 2.37 6.27 -0.57
CA LEU A 35 1.76 4.95 -0.38
C LEU A 35 0.56 5.03 0.58
N ARG A 36 0.64 5.80 1.67
CA ARG A 36 -0.48 6.02 2.61
C ARG A 36 -1.69 6.63 1.90
N LEU A 37 -1.46 7.63 1.05
CA LEU A 37 -2.52 8.25 0.25
C LEU A 37 -3.18 7.27 -0.72
N ASP A 38 -2.41 6.41 -1.38
CA ASP A 38 -2.98 5.41 -2.29
C ASP A 38 -3.74 4.31 -1.53
N LEU A 39 -3.26 3.86 -0.37
CA LEU A 39 -3.98 2.92 0.49
C LEU A 39 -5.29 3.54 1.02
N LYS A 40 -5.29 4.83 1.35
CA LYS A 40 -6.52 5.56 1.67
C LYS A 40 -7.48 5.57 0.49
N ARG A 41 -6.99 5.79 -0.73
CA ARG A 41 -7.81 5.74 -1.94
C ARG A 41 -8.43 4.36 -2.18
N VAL A 42 -7.74 3.27 -1.83
CA VAL A 42 -8.32 1.91 -1.84
C VAL A 42 -9.48 1.81 -0.84
N ILE A 43 -9.29 2.30 0.40
CA ILE A 43 -10.33 2.29 1.44
C ILE A 43 -11.56 3.08 0.99
N ASP A 44 -11.36 4.28 0.45
CA ASP A 44 -12.45 5.13 -0.03
C ASP A 44 -13.18 4.50 -1.23
N GLY A 45 -12.44 3.84 -2.13
CA GLY A 45 -12.99 3.10 -3.27
C GLY A 45 -13.88 1.94 -2.83
N VAL A 46 -13.42 1.15 -1.85
CA VAL A 46 -14.21 0.07 -1.25
C VAL A 46 -15.51 0.60 -0.61
N GLN A 47 -15.45 1.73 0.09
CA GLN A 47 -16.62 2.30 0.76
C GLN A 47 -17.68 2.82 -0.22
N LYS A 48 -17.24 3.38 -1.36
CA LYS A 48 -18.13 3.89 -2.41
C LYS A 48 -18.72 2.78 -3.28
N PHE A 49 -18.15 1.58 -3.24
CA PHE A 49 -18.59 0.47 -4.06
C PHE A 49 -20.05 0.12 -3.77
N ASN A 50 -20.86 0.05 -4.83
CA ASN A 50 -22.29 -0.24 -4.71
C ASN A 50 -22.51 -1.67 -4.19
N LYS A 51 -22.82 -1.78 -2.89
CA LYS A 51 -23.01 -3.06 -2.19
C LYS A 51 -24.25 -3.83 -2.68
N SER A 52 -25.25 -3.15 -3.23
CA SER A 52 -26.52 -3.79 -3.60
C SER A 52 -26.38 -4.70 -4.84
N PHE A 53 -25.51 -4.35 -5.79
CA PHE A 53 -25.19 -5.19 -6.95
C PHE A 53 -24.24 -6.35 -6.58
N ALA A 54 -23.44 -6.17 -5.54
CA ALA A 54 -22.35 -7.07 -5.19
C ALA A 54 -22.78 -8.26 -4.32
N ASN A 55 -23.96 -8.20 -3.70
CA ASN A 55 -24.50 -9.27 -2.86
C ASN A 55 -24.94 -10.52 -3.66
N GLU A 56 -25.17 -10.38 -4.96
CA GLU A 56 -25.64 -11.47 -5.82
C GLU A 56 -24.49 -12.35 -6.34
N TYR A 57 -23.25 -11.94 -6.12
CA TYR A 57 -22.07 -12.59 -6.67
C TYR A 57 -21.14 -13.10 -5.58
N PHE A 58 -20.71 -14.34 -5.77
CA PHE A 58 -19.89 -15.07 -4.82
C PHE A 58 -18.54 -15.39 -5.43
N VAL A 59 -17.49 -15.17 -4.64
CA VAL A 59 -16.09 -15.32 -5.02
C VAL A 59 -15.35 -16.09 -3.95
N GLU A 60 -14.11 -16.50 -4.25
CA GLU A 60 -13.24 -17.17 -3.28
C GLU A 60 -13.20 -16.44 -1.93
N ASP A 61 -13.39 -17.19 -0.85
CA ASP A 61 -13.15 -16.69 0.49
C ASP A 61 -11.65 -16.54 0.74
N VAL A 62 -11.24 -15.37 1.23
CA VAL A 62 -9.84 -15.00 1.49
C VAL A 62 -9.61 -14.56 2.93
N SER A 63 -10.57 -14.84 3.83
CA SER A 63 -10.47 -14.46 5.24
C SER A 63 -9.25 -15.07 5.92
N ASP A 64 -8.80 -16.26 5.48
CA ASP A 64 -7.55 -16.89 5.94
C ASP A 64 -6.31 -16.00 5.72
N LEU A 65 -6.27 -15.23 4.62
CA LEU A 65 -5.18 -14.31 4.31
C LEU A 65 -5.20 -13.06 5.22
N VAL A 66 -6.38 -12.68 5.69
CA VAL A 66 -6.55 -11.61 6.69
C VAL A 66 -6.06 -12.09 8.04
N ASP A 67 -6.49 -13.29 8.46
CA ASP A 67 -6.10 -13.94 9.72
C ASP A 67 -4.59 -14.21 9.77
N ALA A 68 -4.00 -14.59 8.62
CA ALA A 68 -2.55 -14.73 8.46
C ALA A 68 -1.78 -13.40 8.44
N GLY A 69 -2.45 -12.28 8.69
CA GLY A 69 -1.85 -10.99 8.99
C GLY A 69 -1.79 -10.01 7.84
N CYS A 70 -2.56 -10.19 6.75
CA CYS A 70 -2.58 -9.30 5.59
C CYS A 70 -1.25 -9.23 4.82
N LYS A 71 -0.64 -10.40 4.55
CA LYS A 71 0.59 -10.46 3.74
C LYS A 71 0.34 -9.87 2.36
N VAL A 72 0.91 -8.69 2.15
CA VAL A 72 0.71 -7.78 1.01
C VAL A 72 0.62 -8.51 -0.32
N ARG A 73 1.66 -9.29 -0.65
CA ARG A 73 1.77 -9.94 -1.94
C ARG A 73 0.65 -10.94 -2.18
N ARG A 74 0.17 -11.64 -1.14
CA ARG A 74 -0.94 -12.60 -1.29
C ARG A 74 -2.27 -11.88 -1.35
N ILE A 75 -2.57 -11.04 -0.35
CA ILE A 75 -3.90 -10.44 -0.23
C ILE A 75 -4.21 -9.51 -1.41
N PHE A 76 -3.34 -8.56 -1.76
CA PHE A 76 -3.63 -7.58 -2.80
C PHE A 76 -3.65 -8.21 -4.20
N CYS A 77 -2.78 -9.19 -4.48
CA CYS A 77 -2.81 -9.90 -5.76
C CYS A 77 -4.07 -10.76 -5.91
N HIS A 78 -4.53 -11.41 -4.84
CA HIS A 78 -5.74 -12.23 -4.89
C HIS A 78 -6.98 -11.38 -5.16
N HIS A 79 -7.09 -10.23 -4.48
CA HIS A 79 -8.16 -9.27 -4.71
C HIS A 79 -8.12 -8.71 -6.14
N LEU A 80 -6.94 -8.31 -6.63
CA LEU A 80 -6.78 -7.84 -8.01
C LEU A 80 -7.23 -8.91 -9.01
N ASN A 81 -6.83 -10.16 -8.81
CA ASN A 81 -7.18 -11.28 -9.68
C ASN A 81 -8.69 -11.55 -9.69
N ILE A 82 -9.35 -11.57 -8.53
CA ILE A 82 -10.80 -11.77 -8.42
C ILE A 82 -11.57 -10.62 -9.07
N LEU A 83 -11.22 -9.37 -8.74
CA LEU A 83 -11.89 -8.18 -9.27
C LEU A 83 -11.69 -7.99 -10.78
N HIS A 84 -10.56 -8.48 -11.31
CA HIS A 84 -10.25 -8.43 -12.73
C HIS A 84 -10.89 -9.57 -13.53
N LYS A 85 -10.99 -10.78 -12.96
CA LYS A 85 -11.56 -11.96 -13.64
C LYS A 85 -13.08 -12.03 -13.64
N HIS A 86 -13.75 -11.26 -12.78
CA HIS A 86 -15.20 -11.35 -12.67
C HIS A 86 -15.88 -10.55 -13.79
N GLU A 87 -16.32 -11.23 -14.85
CA GLU A 87 -16.97 -10.65 -16.06
C GLU A 87 -18.05 -9.62 -15.75
N LYS A 88 -18.83 -9.81 -14.68
CA LYS A 88 -19.92 -8.88 -14.29
C LYS A 88 -19.45 -7.58 -13.63
N PHE A 89 -18.20 -7.51 -13.19
CA PHE A 89 -17.60 -6.30 -12.60
C PHE A 89 -16.66 -5.57 -13.56
N GLU A 90 -16.25 -6.21 -14.65
CA GLU A 90 -15.34 -5.64 -15.64
C GLU A 90 -15.85 -4.31 -16.22
N HIS A 91 -17.17 -4.12 -16.30
CA HIS A 91 -17.79 -2.93 -16.89
C HIS A 91 -18.33 -1.89 -15.88
N SER A 92 -18.14 -2.12 -14.58
CA SER A 92 -18.48 -1.11 -13.57
C SER A 92 -17.35 -0.08 -13.47
N LYS A 93 -17.68 1.21 -13.66
CA LYS A 93 -16.72 2.32 -13.47
C LYS A 93 -16.08 2.31 -12.08
N ASP A 94 -16.84 1.90 -11.06
CA ASP A 94 -16.34 1.82 -9.68
C ASP A 94 -15.33 0.68 -9.51
N ASN A 95 -15.58 -0.46 -10.17
CA ASN A 95 -14.63 -1.58 -10.15
C ASN A 95 -13.36 -1.25 -10.94
N GLU A 96 -13.49 -0.64 -12.12
CA GLU A 96 -12.34 -0.23 -12.94
C GLU A 96 -11.43 0.75 -12.16
N ALA A 97 -12.04 1.74 -11.50
CA ALA A 97 -11.31 2.67 -10.64
C ALA A 97 -10.57 1.91 -9.52
N LEU A 98 -11.24 1.01 -8.82
CA LEU A 98 -10.63 0.22 -7.74
C LEU A 98 -9.48 -0.66 -8.23
N VAL A 99 -9.65 -1.34 -9.36
CA VAL A 99 -8.62 -2.17 -10.01
C VAL A 99 -7.39 -1.34 -10.38
N ASN A 100 -7.59 -0.14 -10.95
CA ASN A 100 -6.50 0.75 -11.32
C ASN A 100 -5.73 1.26 -10.09
N ILE A 101 -6.42 1.59 -9.01
CA ILE A 101 -5.79 1.99 -7.74
C ILE A 101 -4.97 0.82 -7.17
N LEU A 102 -5.50 -0.41 -7.19
CA LEU A 102 -4.78 -1.60 -6.71
C LEU A 102 -3.52 -1.90 -7.52
N LYS A 103 -3.59 -1.81 -8.86
CA LYS A 103 -2.41 -1.96 -9.73
C LYS A 103 -1.33 -0.93 -9.38
N HIS A 104 -1.72 0.33 -9.16
CA HIS A 104 -0.79 1.39 -8.79
C HIS A 104 -0.11 1.14 -7.44
N VAL A 105 -0.86 0.69 -6.43
CA VAL A 105 -0.31 0.30 -5.12
C VAL A 105 0.67 -0.86 -5.27
N LEU A 106 0.30 -1.92 -6.00
CA LEU A 106 1.17 -3.09 -6.21
C LEU A 106 2.47 -2.72 -6.95
N ASN A 107 2.39 -1.83 -7.94
CA ASN A 107 3.57 -1.33 -8.65
C ASN A 107 4.51 -0.55 -7.71
N LYS A 108 3.98 0.35 -6.88
CA LYS A 108 4.79 1.08 -5.88
C LYS A 108 5.46 0.16 -4.87
N LEU A 109 4.82 -0.95 -4.57
CA LEU A 109 5.33 -1.98 -3.67
C LEU A 109 6.27 -2.97 -4.36
N ASN A 110 6.51 -2.80 -5.66
CA ASN A 110 7.30 -3.71 -6.49
C ASN A 110 6.81 -5.16 -6.40
N VAL A 111 5.49 -5.37 -6.36
CA VAL A 111 4.86 -6.69 -6.26
C VAL A 111 4.35 -7.14 -7.61
N ASN A 112 4.85 -8.29 -8.08
CA ASN A 112 4.32 -8.98 -9.26
C ASN A 112 3.35 -10.11 -8.85
N CYS A 113 2.15 -10.09 -9.44
CA CYS A 113 1.04 -11.00 -9.17
C CYS A 113 0.95 -12.23 -10.10
N THR A 114 1.89 -12.40 -11.05
CA THR A 114 1.87 -13.50 -12.03
C THR A 114 1.87 -14.91 -11.42
N GLU A 115 2.38 -15.09 -10.20
CA GLU A 115 2.46 -16.40 -9.53
C GLU A 115 1.15 -16.87 -8.90
N PHE A 116 0.17 -15.98 -8.69
CA PHE A 116 -1.08 -16.29 -7.98
C PHE A 116 -2.19 -16.86 -8.89
N VAL A 117 -1.86 -17.16 -10.15
CA VAL A 117 -2.85 -17.54 -11.18
C VAL A 117 -3.36 -18.99 -11.02
N LYS A 118 -2.76 -19.81 -10.15
CA LYS A 118 -3.18 -21.20 -9.93
C LYS A 118 -3.74 -21.42 -8.53
N THR A 119 -5.03 -21.14 -8.33
CA THR A 119 -5.80 -21.79 -7.26
C THR A 119 -6.88 -22.66 -7.88
N SER A 120 -6.92 -23.91 -7.42
CA SER A 120 -8.05 -24.82 -7.59
C SER A 120 -9.35 -24.12 -7.18
N LYS A 121 -10.49 -24.51 -7.76
CA LYS A 121 -11.80 -23.96 -7.37
C LYS A 121 -11.90 -23.95 -5.83
N PRO A 122 -12.11 -22.79 -5.19
CA PRO A 122 -12.20 -22.72 -3.75
C PRO A 122 -13.45 -23.47 -3.29
N SER A 123 -13.32 -24.21 -2.18
CA SER A 123 -14.42 -24.96 -1.57
C SER A 123 -15.42 -24.04 -0.86
N VAL A 124 -15.01 -22.82 -0.51
CA VAL A 124 -15.84 -21.82 0.18
C VAL A 124 -15.86 -20.54 -0.63
N THR A 125 -17.06 -20.02 -0.86
CA THR A 125 -17.27 -18.75 -1.54
C THR A 125 -18.04 -17.78 -0.66
N LYS A 126 -17.72 -16.49 -0.74
CA LYS A 126 -18.38 -15.41 -0.02
C LYS A 126 -18.86 -14.32 -0.98
N PRO A 127 -19.88 -13.52 -0.59
CA PRO A 127 -20.29 -12.35 -1.36
C PRO A 127 -19.12 -11.37 -1.56
N ILE A 128 -19.10 -10.67 -2.69
CA ILE A 128 -18.05 -9.68 -2.99
C ILE A 128 -17.90 -8.59 -1.94
N PRO A 129 -18.95 -8.10 -1.24
CA PRO A 129 -18.76 -7.16 -0.14
C PRO A 129 -17.85 -7.68 0.98
N VAL A 130 -17.80 -8.99 1.21
CA VAL A 130 -16.88 -9.61 2.17
C VAL A 130 -15.44 -9.51 1.66
N LEU A 131 -15.21 -9.82 0.38
CA LEU A 131 -13.91 -9.61 -0.27
C LEU A 131 -13.45 -8.15 -0.13
N LEU A 132 -14.33 -7.20 -0.42
CA LEU A 132 -13.98 -5.78 -0.33
C LEU A 132 -13.70 -5.32 1.10
N GLU A 133 -14.42 -5.84 2.09
CA GLU A 133 -14.13 -5.54 3.50
C GLU A 133 -12.77 -6.11 3.92
N ASN A 134 -12.40 -7.32 3.49
CA ASN A 134 -11.07 -7.89 3.71
C ASN A 134 -9.96 -6.99 3.13
N LEU A 135 -10.16 -6.45 1.91
CA LEU A 135 -9.24 -5.50 1.30
C LEU A 135 -9.11 -4.21 2.12
N LYS A 136 -10.23 -3.67 2.60
CA LYS A 136 -10.26 -2.46 3.42
C LYS A 136 -9.52 -2.67 4.75
N VAL A 137 -9.78 -3.77 5.45
CA VAL A 137 -9.10 -4.12 6.71
C VAL A 137 -7.59 -4.19 6.49
N CYS A 138 -7.15 -4.91 5.46
CA CYS A 138 -5.72 -5.04 5.18
C CYS A 138 -5.06 -3.73 4.71
N SER A 139 -5.79 -2.89 3.97
CA SER A 139 -5.32 -1.56 3.58
C SER A 139 -5.20 -0.63 4.79
N GLN A 140 -6.17 -0.66 5.71
CA GLN A 140 -6.13 0.11 6.96
C GLN A 140 -4.96 -0.29 7.82
N LYS A 141 -4.78 -1.59 8.09
CA LYS A 141 -3.67 -2.13 8.87
C LYS A 141 -2.32 -1.66 8.34
N ARG A 142 -2.17 -1.67 7.01
CA ARG A 142 -0.94 -1.22 6.37
C ARG A 142 -0.77 0.30 6.39
N ASN A 143 -1.87 1.05 6.24
CA ASN A 143 -1.84 2.50 6.31
C ASN A 143 -1.51 3.00 7.73
N THR A 144 -1.83 2.23 8.77
CA THR A 144 -1.51 2.56 10.18
C THR A 144 -0.14 2.08 10.62
N CYS A 145 0.46 1.10 9.94
CA CYS A 145 1.84 0.69 10.19
C CYS A 145 2.84 1.76 9.73
N LEU A 146 3.60 2.34 10.67
CA LEU A 146 4.77 3.15 10.38
C LEU A 146 5.88 2.28 9.75
N PRO A 147 6.75 2.83 8.88
CA PRO A 147 7.90 2.09 8.37
C PRO A 147 8.78 1.61 9.55
N GLY A 148 8.90 0.28 9.72
CA GLY A 148 9.74 -0.35 10.74
C GLY A 148 9.04 -1.29 11.74
N ASN A 149 7.71 -1.24 11.86
CA ASN A 149 6.92 -2.12 12.75
C ASN A 149 5.85 -2.96 12.00
N CYS A 150 6.08 -3.12 10.69
CA CYS A 150 5.44 -4.05 9.79
C CYS A 150 6.59 -4.71 9.00
#